data_AF-A0A6C0GR26-F1
#
_entry.id   AF-A0A6C0GR26-F1
#
_cell.length_a   1.000
_cell.length_b   1.000
_cell.length_c   1.000
_cell.angle_alpha   90.00
_cell.angle_beta   90.00
_cell.angle_gamma   90.00
#
_symmetry.space_group_name_H-M   'P 1'
#
loop_
_entity.id
_entity.type
_entity.pdbx_description
1 polymer ?
#
loop_
_entity_poly.entity_id
_entity_poly.type
_entity_poly.pdbx_seq_one_letter_code
_entity_poly.pdbx_strand_id
1 'polypeptide(L)'
;MLYKRGKQHYGNHKQYNLLYYFILIPVSSLFILLSATFFVQRGLVNQSWMEASYYLLAGVVAIATVILVRQQALITQKRMIRMEMRLRYFTLTGQTFNEIESQLSSNQIAALRFASDTELLSLVNITLEEHLEPVQIKKRIKRWKGDYHQV
;
A
#
# COMPACT_ATOMS: atom_id res chain seq x y z
N MET A 1 -20.28 8.49 -2.19
CA MET A 1 -20.57 8.19 -3.61
C MET A 1 -19.83 6.91 -4.00
N LEU A 2 -20.50 5.76 -3.95
CA LEU A 2 -19.90 4.48 -4.35
C LEU A 2 -19.95 4.38 -5.88
N TYR A 3 -18.83 4.68 -6.54
CA TYR A 3 -18.69 4.50 -7.99
C TYR A 3 -18.91 3.01 -8.30
N LYS A 4 -19.90 2.69 -9.13
CA LYS A 4 -20.25 1.33 -9.57
C LYS A 4 -19.11 0.80 -10.44
N ARG A 5 -18.07 0.24 -9.81
CA ARG A 5 -16.90 -0.30 -10.51
C ARG A 5 -17.28 -1.63 -11.19
N GLY A 6 -16.90 -1.77 -12.47
CA GLY A 6 -17.03 -3.03 -13.20
C GLY A 6 -16.19 -4.16 -12.58
N LYS A 7 -16.38 -5.41 -13.05
CA LYS A 7 -15.64 -6.58 -12.54
C LYS A 7 -14.13 -6.37 -12.60
N GLN A 8 -13.47 -6.39 -11.44
CA GLN A 8 -12.02 -6.32 -11.34
C GLN A 8 -11.37 -7.62 -11.83
N HIS A 9 -10.20 -7.50 -12.46
CA HIS A 9 -9.35 -8.60 -12.91
C HIS A 9 -7.88 -8.16 -12.82
N TYR A 10 -6.93 -9.06 -13.06
CA TYR A 10 -5.49 -8.78 -12.93
C TYR A 10 -5.03 -7.49 -13.63
N GLY A 11 -5.56 -7.16 -14.81
CA GLY A 11 -5.22 -5.95 -15.54
C GLY A 11 -5.71 -4.64 -14.90
N ASN A 12 -6.79 -4.68 -14.11
CA ASN A 12 -7.51 -3.47 -13.65
C ASN A 12 -7.64 -3.35 -12.12
N HIS A 13 -6.87 -4.14 -11.36
CA HIS A 13 -6.93 -4.14 -9.89
C HIS A 13 -6.08 -3.03 -9.22
N LYS A 14 -5.22 -2.33 -9.97
CA LYS A 14 -4.37 -1.27 -9.41
C LYS A 14 -5.19 0.01 -9.26
N GLN A 15 -5.24 0.54 -8.05
CA GLN A 15 -5.86 1.82 -7.77
C GLN A 15 -4.84 2.77 -7.16
N TYR A 16 -4.78 3.97 -7.71
CA TYR A 16 -3.95 5.04 -7.20
C TYR A 16 -4.84 6.00 -6.41
N ASN A 17 -4.44 6.30 -5.18
CA ASN A 17 -5.04 7.39 -4.44
C ASN A 17 -4.66 8.71 -5.12
N LEU A 18 -5.59 9.25 -5.91
CA LEU A 18 -5.31 10.39 -6.80
C LEU A 18 -4.79 11.59 -6.01
N LEU A 19 -5.42 11.90 -4.88
CA LEU A 19 -5.05 13.03 -4.02
C LEU A 19 -3.65 12.84 -3.43
N TYR A 20 -3.31 11.64 -2.96
CA TYR A 20 -2.00 11.38 -2.38
C TYR A 20 -0.87 11.51 -3.42
N TYR A 21 -1.01 10.87 -4.59
CA TYR A 21 0.06 10.80 -5.57
C TYR A 21 0.17 12.04 -6.47
N PHE A 22 -0.95 12.67 -6.83
CA PHE A 22 -0.95 13.80 -7.77
C PHE A 22 -1.07 15.17 -7.10
N ILE A 23 -1.38 15.23 -5.80
CA ILE A 23 -1.46 16.49 -5.06
C ILE A 23 -0.49 16.49 -3.90
N LEU A 24 -0.65 15.59 -2.93
CA LEU A 24 0.09 15.67 -1.67
C LEU A 24 1.60 15.51 -1.85
N ILE A 25 2.05 14.47 -2.56
CA ILE A 25 3.48 14.28 -2.85
C ILE A 25 4.06 15.46 -3.64
N PRO A 26 3.52 15.85 -4.82
CA PRO A 26 4.10 16.94 -5.61
C PRO A 26 4.15 18.27 -4.87
N VAL A 27 3.08 18.63 -4.14
CA VAL A 27 3.01 19.90 -3.40
C VAL A 27 3.99 19.91 -2.24
N SER A 28 4.09 18.84 -1.45
CA SER A 28 5.07 18.77 -0.36
C SER A 28 6.52 18.75 -0.88
N SER A 29 6.78 18.07 -1.99
CA SER A 29 8.08 18.08 -2.66
C SER A 29 8.44 19.47 -3.21
N LEU A 30 7.49 20.17 -3.82
CA LEU A 30 7.72 21.53 -4.29
C LEU A 30 7.98 22.49 -3.12
N PHE A 31 7.22 22.37 -2.03
CA PHE A 31 7.37 23.22 -0.86
C PHE A 31 8.77 23.08 -0.22
N ILE A 32 9.27 21.86 -0.05
CA ILE A 32 10.63 21.65 0.50
C ILE A 32 11.73 22.13 -0.44
N LEU A 33 11.54 22.04 -1.76
CA LEU A 33 12.49 22.58 -2.74
C LEU A 33 12.53 24.11 -2.72
N LEU A 34 11.36 24.75 -2.64
CA LEU A 34 11.26 26.21 -2.54
C LEU A 34 11.84 26.72 -1.21
N SER A 35 11.58 26.03 -0.10
CA SER A 35 12.16 26.43 1.19
C SER A 35 13.67 26.22 1.24
N ALA A 36 14.20 25.16 0.63
CA ALA A 36 15.64 24.92 0.51
C ALA A 36 16.33 25.98 -0.37
N THR A 37 15.76 26.32 -1.53
CA THR A 37 16.31 27.37 -2.40
C THR A 37 16.28 28.74 -1.72
N PHE A 38 15.20 29.07 -1.00
CA PHE A 38 15.09 30.28 -0.20
C PHE A 38 16.15 30.32 0.92
N PHE A 39 16.37 29.20 1.62
CA PHE A 39 17.42 29.09 2.64
C PHE A 39 18.82 29.38 2.07
N VAL A 40 19.16 28.77 0.93
CA VAL A 40 20.44 29.00 0.26
C VAL A 40 20.58 30.46 -0.19
N GLN A 41 19.55 31.05 -0.78
CA GLN A 41 19.57 32.45 -1.23
C GLN A 41 19.80 33.43 -0.07
N ARG A 42 19.15 33.24 1.09
CA ARG A 42 19.39 34.09 2.27
C ARG A 42 20.83 33.98 2.78
N GLY A 43 21.42 32.79 2.69
CA GLY A 43 22.84 32.55 2.98
C GLY A 43 23.78 33.34 2.06
N LEU A 44 23.48 33.39 0.76
CA LEU A 44 24.32 34.09 -0.22
C LEU A 44 24.31 35.63 -0.06
N VAL A 45 23.22 36.20 0.47
CA VAL A 45 23.05 37.66 0.64
C VAL A 45 23.40 38.11 2.07
N ASN A 46 23.95 37.23 2.93
CA ASN A 46 24.27 37.51 4.34
C ASN A 46 23.09 38.11 5.14
N GLN A 47 21.86 37.73 4.80
CA GLN A 47 20.66 38.15 5.52
C GLN A 47 20.34 37.18 6.66
N SER A 48 19.47 37.60 7.59
CA SER A 48 19.03 36.73 8.68
C SER A 48 18.44 35.41 8.15
N TRP A 49 18.91 34.29 8.71
CA TRP A 49 18.44 32.94 8.34
C TRP A 49 17.17 32.53 9.07
N MET A 50 16.67 33.34 10.02
CA MET A 50 15.60 32.95 10.93
C MET A 50 14.31 32.55 10.18
N GLU A 51 13.84 33.38 9.25
CA GLU A 51 12.65 33.04 8.44
C GLU A 51 12.89 31.82 7.55
N ALA A 52 14.06 31.77 6.91
CA ALA A 52 14.42 30.71 5.98
C ALA A 52 14.51 29.34 6.68
N SER A 53 15.05 29.30 7.90
CA SER A 53 15.13 28.08 8.70
C SER A 53 13.75 27.59 9.15
N TYR A 54 12.82 28.49 9.49
CA TYR A 54 11.43 28.12 9.79
C TYR A 54 10.74 27.47 8.59
N TYR A 55 10.85 28.06 7.38
CA TYR A 55 10.26 27.46 6.18
C TYR A 55 10.90 26.12 5.82
N LEU A 56 12.22 25.99 5.97
CA LEU A 56 12.92 24.75 5.70
C LEU A 56 12.48 23.64 6.67
N LEU A 57 12.42 23.95 7.97
CA LEU A 57 11.94 23.03 9.00
C LEU A 57 10.47 22.63 8.75
N ALA A 58 9.61 23.58 8.40
CA ALA A 58 8.23 23.29 8.02
C ALA A 58 8.16 22.35 6.81
N GLY A 59 9.02 22.54 5.80
CA GLY A 59 9.10 21.65 4.63
C GLY A 59 9.54 20.23 4.98
N VAL A 60 10.55 20.10 5.84
CA VAL A 60 11.03 18.81 6.36
C VAL A 60 9.93 18.10 7.15
N VAL A 61 9.24 18.80 8.04
CA VAL A 61 8.14 18.24 8.82
C VAL A 61 7.00 17.79 7.88
N ALA A 62 6.61 18.63 6.91
CA ALA A 62 5.54 18.30 5.97
C ALA A 62 5.84 17.01 5.18
N ILE A 63 7.04 16.89 4.59
CA ILE A 63 7.39 15.69 3.82
C ILE A 63 7.52 14.46 4.71
N ALA A 64 8.05 14.61 5.93
CA ALA A 64 8.11 13.54 6.91
C ALA A 64 6.71 13.05 7.29
N THR A 65 5.75 13.96 7.51
CA THR A 65 4.36 13.60 7.80
C THR A 65 3.74 12.80 6.66
N VAL A 66 3.91 13.23 5.40
CA VAL A 66 3.39 12.51 4.22
C VAL A 66 3.91 11.07 4.18
N ILE A 67 5.22 10.89 4.39
CA ILE A 67 5.87 9.58 4.38
C ILE A 67 5.37 8.71 5.55
N LEU A 68 5.36 9.24 6.77
CA LEU A 68 4.97 8.50 7.97
C LEU A 68 3.51 8.06 7.92
N VAL A 69 2.59 8.93 7.49
CA VAL A 69 1.17 8.57 7.32
C VAL A 69 1.01 7.43 6.31
N ARG A 70 1.75 7.47 5.19
CA ARG A 70 1.69 6.39 4.21
C ARG A 70 2.26 5.08 4.73
N GLN A 71 3.34 5.12 5.50
CA GLN A 71 3.91 3.93 6.13
C GLN A 71 2.92 3.29 7.12
N GLN A 72 2.30 4.08 8.00
CA GLN A 72 1.31 3.58 8.95
C GLN A 72 0.09 2.98 8.24
N ALA A 73 -0.41 3.63 7.19
CA ALA A 73 -1.50 3.10 6.38
C ALA A 73 -1.16 1.73 5.75
N LEU A 74 0.05 1.57 5.19
CA LEU A 74 0.51 0.31 4.60
C LEU A 74 0.68 -0.80 5.66
N ILE A 75 1.17 -0.47 6.86
CA ILE A 75 1.30 -1.43 7.96
C ILE A 75 -0.09 -1.92 8.39
N THR A 76 -1.03 -0.99 8.61
CA THR A 76 -2.42 -1.32 8.98
C THR A 76 -3.09 -2.16 7.91
N GLN A 77 -2.91 -1.81 6.62
CA GLN A 77 -3.45 -2.59 5.51
C GLN A 77 -2.91 -4.03 5.51
N LYS A 78 -1.60 -4.23 5.70
CA LYS A 78 -1.00 -5.58 5.77
C LYS A 78 -1.56 -6.39 6.94
N ARG A 79 -1.75 -5.76 8.10
CA ARG A 79 -2.37 -6.41 9.28
C ARG A 79 -3.82 -6.79 9.01
N MET A 80 -4.59 -5.91 8.40
CA MET A 80 -5.99 -6.16 8.03
C MET A 80 -6.11 -7.30 7.03
N ILE A 81 -5.31 -7.31 5.95
CA ILE A 81 -5.29 -8.38 4.95
C ILE A 81 -4.99 -9.74 5.62
N ARG A 82 -4.03 -9.78 6.52
CA ARG A 82 -3.69 -11.00 7.26
C ARG A 82 -4.85 -11.50 8.12
N MET A 83 -5.54 -10.61 8.82
CA MET A 83 -6.73 -10.96 9.62
C MET A 83 -7.89 -11.45 8.75
N GLU A 84 -8.13 -10.80 7.60
CA GLU A 84 -9.11 -11.24 6.61
C GLU A 84 -8.79 -12.67 6.14
N MET A 85 -7.53 -12.94 5.79
CA MET A 85 -7.11 -14.26 5.32
C MET A 85 -7.19 -15.33 6.42
N ARG A 86 -6.83 -15.01 7.66
CA ARG A 86 -7.01 -15.90 8.82
C ARG A 86 -8.48 -16.29 8.99
N LEU A 87 -9.37 -15.29 8.95
CA LEU A 87 -10.81 -15.51 9.09
C LEU A 87 -11.34 -16.37 7.93
N ARG A 88 -11.02 -16.00 6.68
CA ARG A 88 -11.48 -16.74 5.49
C ARG A 88 -11.01 -18.19 5.50
N TYR A 89 -9.74 -18.42 5.80
CA TYR A 89 -9.20 -19.76 5.91
C TYR A 89 -9.93 -20.56 7.00
N PHE A 90 -10.09 -20.00 8.20
CA PHE A 90 -10.81 -20.64 9.30
C PHE A 90 -12.26 -20.95 8.95
N THR A 91 -12.98 -20.06 8.26
CA THR A 91 -14.36 -20.31 7.84
C THR A 91 -14.49 -21.44 6.82
N LEU A 92 -13.44 -21.72 6.04
CA LEU A 92 -13.46 -22.75 5.00
C LEU A 92 -12.97 -24.11 5.49
N THR A 93 -12.01 -24.14 6.42
CA THR A 93 -11.35 -25.38 6.87
C THR A 93 -11.65 -25.74 8.32
N GLY A 94 -12.12 -24.78 9.13
CA GLY A 94 -12.19 -24.92 10.59
C GLY A 94 -10.83 -24.89 11.30
N GLN A 95 -9.73 -24.71 10.56
CA GLN A 95 -8.36 -24.74 11.09
C GLN A 95 -7.74 -23.35 11.14
N THR A 96 -6.76 -23.17 12.02
CA THR A 96 -6.05 -21.89 12.12
C THR A 96 -5.10 -21.68 10.93
N PHE A 97 -5.03 -20.46 10.42
CA PHE A 97 -4.14 -20.11 9.29
C PHE A 97 -2.68 -19.88 9.72
N ASN A 98 -2.38 -19.88 11.03
CA ASN A 98 -1.08 -19.44 11.56
C ASN A 98 0.11 -20.26 11.02
N GLU A 99 -0.08 -21.57 10.84
CA GLU A 99 0.97 -22.48 10.34
C GLU A 99 1.29 -22.24 8.86
N ILE A 100 0.30 -21.84 8.07
CA ILE A 100 0.47 -21.54 6.64
C ILE A 100 0.97 -20.11 6.46
N GLU A 101 0.52 -19.20 7.32
CA GLU A 101 0.94 -17.81 7.32
C GLU A 101 2.45 -17.66 7.48
N SER A 102 3.09 -18.47 8.34
CA SER A 102 4.54 -18.42 8.54
C SER A 102 5.35 -18.84 7.30
N GLN A 103 4.74 -19.62 6.41
CA GLN A 103 5.34 -20.10 5.17
C GLN A 103 5.11 -19.15 3.99
N LEU A 104 4.20 -18.18 4.13
CA LEU A 104 3.83 -17.23 3.08
C LEU A 104 4.36 -15.83 3.39
N SER A 105 4.94 -15.18 2.38
CA SER A 105 5.26 -13.77 2.45
C SER A 105 3.99 -12.90 2.51
N SER A 106 4.10 -11.71 3.11
CA SER A 106 2.96 -10.77 3.18
C SER A 106 2.44 -10.37 1.78
N ASN A 107 3.30 -10.38 0.76
CA ASN A 107 2.91 -10.07 -0.62
C ASN A 107 2.15 -11.24 -1.27
N GLN A 108 2.52 -12.49 -0.98
CA GLN A 108 1.77 -13.68 -1.44
C GLN A 108 0.40 -13.73 -0.78
N ILE A 109 0.30 -13.47 0.53
CA ILE A 109 -0.99 -13.38 1.24
C ILE A 109 -1.87 -12.29 0.61
N ALA A 110 -1.31 -11.13 0.30
CA ALA A 110 -2.05 -10.05 -0.37
C ALA A 110 -2.48 -10.40 -1.80
N ALA A 111 -1.74 -11.29 -2.50
CA ALA A 111 -2.14 -11.80 -3.81
C ALA A 111 -3.28 -12.83 -3.68
N LEU A 112 -3.18 -13.77 -2.74
CA LEU A 112 -4.18 -14.81 -2.48
C LEU A 112 -5.54 -14.24 -2.09
N ARG A 113 -5.58 -13.04 -1.48
CA ARG A 113 -6.82 -12.33 -1.16
C ARG A 113 -7.79 -12.24 -2.33
N PHE A 114 -7.29 -12.08 -3.55
CA PHE A 114 -8.12 -11.93 -4.75
C PHE A 114 -8.72 -13.26 -5.24
N ALA A 115 -8.30 -14.41 -4.70
CA ALA A 115 -8.89 -15.70 -5.04
C ALA A 115 -10.29 -15.83 -4.45
N SER A 116 -11.22 -16.44 -5.19
CA SER A 116 -12.53 -16.81 -4.65
C SER A 116 -12.41 -17.90 -3.59
N ASP A 117 -13.42 -18.02 -2.73
CA ASP A 117 -13.40 -19.00 -1.62
C ASP A 117 -13.34 -20.45 -2.14
N THR A 118 -13.84 -20.72 -3.35
CA THR A 118 -13.83 -22.06 -3.97
C THR A 118 -12.46 -22.51 -4.46
N GLU A 119 -11.56 -21.58 -4.81
CA GLU A 119 -10.22 -21.91 -5.32
C GLU A 119 -9.09 -21.55 -4.35
N LEU A 120 -9.41 -20.85 -3.25
CA LEU A 120 -8.43 -20.32 -2.32
C LEU A 120 -7.52 -21.41 -1.73
N LEU A 121 -8.10 -22.48 -1.17
CA LEU A 121 -7.33 -23.56 -0.52
C LEU A 121 -6.38 -24.26 -1.49
N SER A 122 -6.87 -24.57 -2.69
CA SER A 122 -6.04 -25.17 -3.74
C SER A 122 -4.90 -24.23 -4.14
N LEU A 123 -5.19 -22.93 -4.28
CA LEU A 123 -4.17 -21.95 -4.68
C LEU A 123 -3.14 -21.71 -3.57
N VAL A 124 -3.53 -21.80 -2.29
CA VAL A 124 -2.58 -21.76 -1.16
C VAL A 124 -1.60 -22.93 -1.24
N ASN A 125 -2.09 -24.16 -1.42
CA ASN A 125 -1.22 -25.35 -1.51
C ASN A 125 -0.25 -25.24 -2.69
N ILE A 126 -0.77 -24.90 -3.88
CA ILE A 126 0.05 -24.69 -5.08
C ILE A 126 1.11 -23.59 -4.85
N THR A 127 0.76 -22.53 -4.10
CA THR A 127 1.71 -21.45 -3.78
C THR A 127 2.85 -21.95 -2.89
N LEU A 128 2.54 -22.82 -1.93
CA LEU A 128 3.53 -23.42 -1.04
C LEU A 128 4.42 -24.44 -1.76
N GLU A 129 3.81 -25.32 -2.58
CA GLU A 129 4.51 -26.37 -3.31
C GLU A 129 5.42 -25.83 -4.42
N GLU A 130 4.94 -24.85 -5.20
CA GLU A 130 5.68 -24.29 -6.33
C GLU A 130 6.42 -22.99 -6.00
N HIS A 131 6.39 -22.54 -4.74
CA HIS A 131 6.98 -21.28 -4.29
C HIS A 131 6.62 -20.08 -5.18
N LEU A 132 5.32 -19.93 -5.49
CA LEU A 132 4.87 -18.96 -6.47
C LEU A 132 5.11 -17.51 -6.04
N GLU A 133 5.61 -16.70 -6.97
CA GLU A 133 5.70 -15.26 -6.80
C GLU A 133 4.30 -14.62 -6.79
N PRO A 134 4.08 -13.48 -6.07
CA PRO A 134 2.76 -12.83 -5.98
C PRO A 134 2.11 -12.52 -7.34
N VAL A 135 2.92 -12.24 -8.36
CA VAL A 135 2.44 -12.01 -9.73
C VAL A 135 1.91 -13.30 -10.35
N GLN A 136 2.60 -14.42 -10.15
CA GLN A 136 2.19 -15.73 -10.66
C GLN A 136 0.89 -16.19 -9.99
N ILE A 137 0.77 -16.00 -8.66
CA ILE A 137 -0.46 -16.28 -7.92
C ILE A 137 -1.64 -15.55 -8.57
N LYS A 138 -1.52 -14.22 -8.76
CA LYS A 138 -2.59 -13.41 -9.36
C LYS A 138 -2.96 -13.86 -10.78
N LYS A 139 -2.01 -14.35 -11.57
CA LYS A 139 -2.27 -14.88 -12.92
C LYS A 139 -3.01 -16.22 -12.90
N ARG A 140 -2.86 -17.01 -11.83
CA ARG A 140 -3.52 -18.33 -11.68
C ARG A 140 -4.96 -18.24 -11.15
N ILE A 141 -5.39 -17.08 -10.64
CA ILE A 141 -6.76 -16.84 -10.15
C ILE A 141 -7.74 -16.91 -11.33
N LYS A 142 -8.66 -17.87 -11.30
CA LYS A 142 -9.71 -18.00 -12.33
C LYS A 142 -10.95 -17.19 -11.94
N ARG A 143 -11.31 -17.17 -10.66
CA ARG A 143 -12.49 -16.46 -10.14
C ARG A 143 -12.06 -15.31 -9.24
N TRP A 144 -11.88 -14.15 -9.87
CA TRP A 144 -11.41 -12.95 -9.18
C TRP A 144 -12.45 -12.38 -8.21
N LYS A 145 -12.10 -12.33 -6.92
CA LYS A 145 -12.83 -11.61 -5.89
C LYS A 145 -12.39 -10.14 -5.92
N GLY A 146 -13.22 -9.27 -6.49
CA GLY A 146 -12.95 -7.84 -6.56
C GLY A 146 -12.87 -7.21 -5.18
N ASP A 147 -11.86 -6.39 -4.94
CA ASP A 147 -11.78 -5.55 -3.75
C ASP A 147 -12.21 -4.12 -4.11
N TYR A 148 -13.43 -3.79 -3.70
CA TYR A 148 -14.06 -2.51 -3.98
C TYR A 148 -13.80 -1.46 -2.91
N HIS A 149 -13.04 -1.76 -1.86
CA HIS A 149 -12.71 -0.86 -0.75
C HIS A 149 -11.22 -0.47 -0.70
N GLN A 150 -10.50 -0.65 -1.82
CA GLN A 150 -9.12 -0.19 -1.96
C GLN A 150 -9.03 1.33 -1.83
N VAL A 151 -8.11 1.80 -0.97
CA VAL A 151 -7.79 3.22 -0.69
C VAL A 151 -6.42 3.58 -1.25
#